data_AF-A0A1S3YQG1-F1
#
_entry.id   AF-A0A1S3YQG1-F1
#
_cell.length_a   1.000
_cell.length_b   1.000
_cell.length_c   1.000
_cell.angle_alpha   90.00
_cell.angle_beta   90.00
_cell.angle_gamma   90.00
#
_symmetry.space_group_name_H-M   'P 1'
#
loop_
_entity.id
_entity.type
_entity.pdbx_description
1 polymer ?
#
loop_
_entity_poly.entity_id
_entity_poly.type
_entity_poly.pdbx_seq_one_letter_code
_entity_poly.pdbx_strand_id
1 'polypeptide(L)'
;YVGIAVISIIVVPIIFHSLKWYHILVAYVIAPVLAFCNSYGSGLTDWSLASNYGKIAILTFSYWVGLQNGGVIAGLASCGLVMSILDTAAGLMGDFKTGYLTLTSPRSMFFSQVIGTAMGCVITPLVFWIFHSAYKLGDPEGSYPAPYALMYLVLCGCDCDQLTDSAAEKIRDQV
;
A
#
# COMPACT_ATOMS: atom_id res chain seq x y z
N TYR A 1 11.83 0.05 14.93
CA TYR A 1 10.37 -0.11 14.78
C TYR A 1 9.62 1.10 15.32
N VAL A 2 9.62 1.36 16.64
CA VAL A 2 8.85 2.47 17.25
C VAL A 2 9.21 3.84 16.65
N GLY A 3 10.49 4.15 16.43
CA GLY A 3 10.89 5.43 15.81
C GLY A 3 10.37 5.62 14.37
N ILE A 4 10.44 4.57 13.54
CA ILE A 4 9.94 4.60 12.16
C ILE A 4 8.41 4.67 12.14
N ALA A 5 7.74 3.97 13.07
CA ALA A 5 6.30 4.05 13.24
C ALA A 5 5.86 5.47 13.63
N VAL A 6 6.55 6.12 14.58
CA VAL A 6 6.26 7.51 14.97
C VAL A 6 6.44 8.48 13.80
N ILE A 7 7.52 8.33 13.03
CA ILE A 7 7.74 9.16 11.83
C ILE A 7 6.62 8.98 10.82
N SER A 8 6.24 7.74 10.51
CA SER A 8 5.13 7.46 9.59
C SER A 8 3.80 8.00 10.10
N ILE A 9 3.54 7.85 11.40
CA ILE A 9 2.34 8.39 12.06
C ILE A 9 2.24 9.92 11.93
N ILE A 10 3.37 10.64 11.84
CA ILE A 10 3.40 12.10 11.68
C ILE A 10 3.34 12.50 10.20
N VAL A 11 4.03 11.78 9.31
CA VAL A 11 4.13 12.13 7.88
C VAL A 11 2.87 11.78 7.10
N VAL A 12 2.24 10.62 7.38
CA VAL A 12 1.05 10.17 6.64
C VAL A 12 -0.15 11.13 6.77
N PRO A 13 -0.48 11.69 7.96
CA PRO A 13 -1.53 12.70 8.07
C PRO A 13 -1.23 14.00 7.32
N ILE A 14 0.05 14.36 7.15
CA ILE A 14 0.45 15.58 6.41
C ILE A 14 0.21 15.40 4.91
N ILE A 15 0.45 14.20 4.38
CA ILE A 15 0.22 13.89 2.96
C ILE A 15 -1.28 13.65 2.71
N PHE A 16 -1.96 12.98 3.64
CA PHE A 16 -3.38 12.63 3.53
C PHE A 16 -4.16 13.20 4.70
N HIS A 17 -4.59 14.46 4.59
CA HIS A 17 -5.37 15.14 5.64
C HIS A 17 -6.65 14.40 6.08
N SER A 18 -7.23 13.57 5.20
CA SER A 18 -8.39 12.72 5.53
C SER A 18 -8.09 11.59 6.52
N LEU A 19 -6.82 11.19 6.68
CA LEU A 19 -6.40 10.19 7.66
C LEU A 19 -5.93 10.85 8.96
N LYS A 20 -6.82 10.90 9.95
CA LYS A 20 -6.47 11.37 11.30
C LYS A 20 -5.47 10.41 11.96
N TRP A 21 -4.58 10.97 12.77
CA TRP A 21 -3.57 10.27 13.59
C TRP A 21 -4.07 8.96 14.24
N TYR A 22 -5.27 8.97 14.84
CA TYR A 22 -5.84 7.81 15.53
C TYR A 22 -6.05 6.59 14.63
N HIS A 23 -6.42 6.79 13.36
CA HIS A 23 -6.67 5.70 12.41
C HIS A 23 -5.38 4.96 12.07
N ILE A 24 -4.30 5.73 11.89
CA ILE A 24 -2.98 5.21 11.57
C ILE A 24 -2.40 4.47 12.78
N LEU A 25 -2.61 4.98 14.00
CA LEU A 25 -2.18 4.31 15.22
C LEU A 25 -2.83 2.92 15.36
N VAL A 26 -4.15 2.82 15.16
CA VAL A 26 -4.87 1.55 15.20
C VAL A 26 -4.35 0.59 14.12
N ALA A 27 -4.13 1.08 12.90
CA ALA A 27 -3.54 0.28 11.82
C ALA A 27 -2.16 -0.27 12.19
N TYR A 28 -1.28 0.54 12.81
CA TYR A 28 0.05 0.10 13.23
C TYR A 28 0.05 -0.91 14.36
N VAL A 29 -0.98 -0.95 15.20
CA VAL A 29 -1.12 -1.98 16.25
C VAL A 29 -1.59 -3.31 15.67
N ILE A 30 -2.51 -3.27 14.70
CA ILE A 30 -3.09 -4.48 14.09
C ILE A 30 -2.14 -5.08 13.04
N ALA A 31 -1.44 -4.24 12.27
CA ALA A 31 -0.63 -4.66 11.14
C ALA A 31 0.46 -5.70 11.48
N PRO A 32 1.19 -5.64 12.62
CA PRO A 32 2.17 -6.66 12.99
C PRO A 32 1.57 -8.04 13.20
N VAL A 33 0.37 -8.12 13.78
CA VAL A 33 -0.35 -9.38 13.99
C VAL A 33 -0.73 -9.98 12.65
N LEU A 34 -1.31 -9.16 11.76
CA LEU A 34 -1.65 -9.58 10.41
C LEU A 34 -0.41 -9.97 9.59
N ALA A 35 0.70 -9.24 9.73
CA ALA A 35 1.96 -9.50 9.06
C ALA A 35 2.57 -10.83 9.49
N PHE A 36 2.49 -11.15 10.78
CA PHE A 36 2.92 -12.44 11.29
C PHE A 36 2.08 -13.60 10.73
N CYS A 37 0.75 -13.46 10.75
CA CYS A 37 -0.13 -14.48 10.18
C CYS A 37 0.08 -14.63 8.66
N ASN A 38 0.23 -13.52 7.92
CA ASN A 38 0.44 -13.54 6.48
C ASN A 38 1.80 -14.14 6.11
N SER A 39 2.87 -13.80 6.84
CA SER A 39 4.21 -14.36 6.58
C SER A 39 4.26 -15.86 6.90
N TYR A 40 3.60 -16.31 7.97
CA TYR A 40 3.47 -17.73 8.27
C TYR A 40 2.73 -18.48 7.16
N GLY A 41 1.57 -17.96 6.73
CA GLY A 41 0.80 -18.53 5.62
C GLY A 41 1.61 -18.58 4.34
N SER A 42 2.21 -17.46 3.95
CA SER A 42 3.06 -17.37 2.75
C SER A 42 4.27 -18.29 2.82
N GLY A 43 4.85 -18.54 4.00
CA GLY A 43 5.97 -19.48 4.15
C GLY A 43 5.58 -20.93 3.85
N LEU A 44 4.35 -21.31 4.19
CA LEU A 44 3.80 -22.66 3.98
C LEU A 44 3.23 -22.87 2.57
N THR A 45 2.48 -21.90 2.06
CA THR A 45 1.71 -22.05 0.81
C THR A 45 2.33 -21.35 -0.38
N ASP A 46 3.41 -20.58 -0.18
CA ASP A 46 4.01 -19.71 -1.19
C ASP A 46 3.04 -18.67 -1.75
N TRP A 47 2.02 -18.29 -0.95
CA TRP A 47 0.96 -17.37 -1.37
C TRP A 47 0.73 -16.25 -0.35
N SER A 48 0.87 -15.00 -0.78
CA SER A 48 0.61 -13.80 0.03
C SER A 48 -0.83 -13.33 -0.10
N LEU A 49 -1.51 -13.11 1.04
CA LEU A 49 -2.86 -12.56 1.08
C LEU A 49 -2.87 -11.02 1.18
N ALA A 50 -1.72 -10.36 1.02
CA ALA A 50 -1.57 -8.90 1.21
C ALA A 50 -2.63 -8.07 0.45
N SER A 51 -2.93 -8.44 -0.81
CA SER A 51 -3.95 -7.77 -1.62
C SER A 51 -5.37 -7.93 -1.04
N ASN A 52 -5.70 -9.11 -0.50
CA ASN A 52 -7.03 -9.36 0.09
C ASN A 52 -7.21 -8.56 1.39
N TYR A 53 -6.17 -8.54 2.25
CA TYR A 53 -6.18 -7.71 3.44
C TYR A 53 -6.24 -6.21 3.11
N GLY A 54 -5.58 -5.78 2.03
CA GLY A 54 -5.68 -4.42 1.51
C GLY A 54 -7.13 -4.03 1.16
N LYS A 55 -7.87 -4.90 0.46
CA LYS A 55 -9.29 -4.68 0.15
C LYS A 55 -10.18 -4.59 1.40
N ILE A 56 -9.91 -5.41 2.42
CA ILE A 56 -10.63 -5.33 3.70
C ILE A 56 -10.30 -4.02 4.43
N ALA A 57 -9.04 -3.58 4.37
CA ALA A 57 -8.62 -2.31 4.94
C ALA A 57 -9.33 -1.13 4.26
N ILE A 58 -9.45 -1.15 2.92
CA ILE A 58 -10.23 -0.14 2.18
C ILE A 58 -11.65 -0.05 2.73
N LEU A 59 -12.39 -1.15 2.78
CA LEU A 59 -13.79 -1.14 3.24
C LEU A 59 -13.91 -0.60 4.66
N THR A 60 -13.01 -1.03 5.54
CA THR A 60 -13.04 -0.65 6.97
C THR A 60 -12.74 0.83 7.16
N PHE A 61 -11.65 1.34 6.59
CA PHE A 61 -11.22 2.74 6.75
C PHE A 61 -12.06 3.72 5.93
N SER A 62 -12.51 3.33 4.72
CA SER A 62 -13.44 4.14 3.93
C SER A 62 -14.78 4.32 4.64
N TYR A 63 -15.32 3.24 5.22
CA TYR A 63 -16.56 3.30 6.01
C TYR A 63 -16.38 4.15 7.27
N TRP A 64 -15.24 4.00 7.97
CA TRP A 64 -14.99 4.70 9.23
C TRP A 64 -14.82 6.22 9.04
N VAL A 65 -14.13 6.66 7.98
CA VAL A 65 -13.94 8.09 7.69
C VAL A 65 -15.19 8.72 7.06
N GLY A 66 -15.92 7.94 6.26
CA GLY A 66 -17.12 8.39 5.55
C GLY A 66 -16.79 9.13 4.25
N LEU A 67 -17.67 9.01 3.25
CA LEU A 67 -17.45 9.54 1.90
C LEU A 67 -17.25 11.06 1.88
N GLN A 68 -18.05 11.79 2.68
CA GLN A 68 -18.02 13.26 2.76
C GLN A 68 -16.72 13.83 3.33
N ASN A 69 -15.96 13.04 4.11
CA ASN A 69 -14.70 13.49 4.73
C ASN A 69 -13.45 12.97 3.97
N GLY A 70 -13.63 12.49 2.74
CA GLY A 70 -12.54 11.94 1.94
C GLY A 70 -12.23 10.47 2.24
N GLY A 71 -13.26 9.68 2.57
CA GLY A 71 -13.14 8.23 2.83
C GLY A 71 -12.44 7.46 1.71
N VAL A 72 -12.59 7.87 0.44
CA VAL A 72 -11.88 7.26 -0.70
C VAL A 72 -10.36 7.38 -0.57
N ILE A 73 -9.86 8.56 -0.25
CA ILE A 73 -8.41 8.80 -0.09
C ILE A 73 -7.90 8.03 1.12
N ALA A 74 -8.66 8.06 2.22
CA ALA A 74 -8.31 7.34 3.44
C ALA A 74 -8.27 5.82 3.23
N GLY A 75 -9.25 5.26 2.51
CA GLY A 75 -9.30 3.86 2.12
C GLY A 75 -8.11 3.45 1.29
N LEU A 76 -7.83 4.17 0.20
CA LEU A 76 -6.71 3.88 -0.69
C LEU A 76 -5.35 4.00 0.02
N ALA A 77 -5.14 5.03 0.82
CA ALA A 77 -3.92 5.21 1.59
C ALA A 77 -3.74 4.11 2.65
N SER A 78 -4.82 3.72 3.34
CA SER A 78 -4.78 2.62 4.32
C SER A 78 -4.49 1.27 3.64
N CYS A 79 -5.04 1.05 2.44
CA CYS A 79 -4.75 -0.13 1.62
C CYS A 79 -3.27 -0.22 1.31
N GLY A 80 -2.69 0.86 0.78
CA GLY A 80 -1.27 0.92 0.43
C GLY A 80 -0.41 0.61 1.65
N LEU A 81 -0.71 1.24 2.79
CA LEU A 81 0.00 1.01 4.04
C LEU A 81 -0.07 -0.45 4.51
N VAL A 82 -1.26 -1.04 4.58
CA VAL A 82 -1.45 -2.44 5.01
C VAL A 82 -0.78 -3.39 4.03
N MET A 83 -1.00 -3.21 2.73
CA MET A 83 -0.44 -4.07 1.71
C MET A 83 1.09 -4.03 1.73
N SER A 84 1.72 -2.85 1.82
CA SER A 84 3.17 -2.73 1.91
C SER A 84 3.75 -3.45 3.12
N ILE A 85 3.12 -3.37 4.30
CA ILE A 85 3.60 -4.08 5.51
C ILE A 85 3.49 -5.59 5.33
N LEU A 86 2.34 -6.08 4.87
CA LEU A 86 2.07 -7.51 4.72
C LEU A 86 2.94 -8.15 3.63
N ASP A 87 3.14 -7.44 2.52
CA ASP A 87 3.94 -7.92 1.39
C ASP A 87 5.43 -7.93 1.73
N THR A 88 5.93 -6.91 2.43
CA THR A 88 7.30 -6.90 2.95
C THR A 88 7.54 -8.08 3.90
N ALA A 89 6.57 -8.38 4.78
CA ALA A 89 6.69 -9.50 5.71
C ALA A 89 6.68 -10.88 5.01
N ALA A 90 5.84 -11.04 3.98
CA ALA A 90 5.80 -12.25 3.16
C ALA A 90 7.10 -12.41 2.35
N GLY A 91 7.57 -11.34 1.71
CA GLY A 91 8.84 -11.32 0.98
C GLY A 91 10.02 -11.68 1.87
N LEU A 92 10.10 -11.12 3.08
CA LEU A 92 11.14 -11.46 4.06
C LEU A 92 11.10 -12.94 4.50
N MET A 93 9.90 -13.54 4.58
CA MET A 93 9.78 -14.97 4.87
C MET A 93 10.28 -15.84 3.70
N GLY A 94 9.90 -15.51 2.46
CA GLY A 94 10.38 -16.20 1.26
C GLY A 94 11.90 -16.11 1.12
N ASP A 95 12.43 -14.94 1.43
CA ASP A 95 13.85 -14.70 1.61
C ASP A 95 14.44 -15.66 2.66
N PHE A 96 14.01 -15.63 3.92
CA PHE A 96 14.60 -16.49 4.94
C PHE A 96 14.54 -17.99 4.62
N LYS A 97 13.48 -18.44 3.94
CA LYS A 97 13.39 -19.82 3.42
C LYS A 97 14.49 -20.09 2.39
N THR A 98 14.68 -19.20 1.44
CA THR A 98 15.76 -19.28 0.44
C THR A 98 17.14 -19.18 1.08
N GLY A 99 17.31 -18.30 2.08
CA GLY A 99 18.53 -18.15 2.86
C GLY A 99 18.89 -19.42 3.61
N TYR A 100 17.91 -20.10 4.20
CA TYR A 100 18.09 -21.40 4.87
C TYR A 100 18.55 -22.48 3.89
N LEU A 101 17.95 -22.55 2.70
CA LEU A 101 18.32 -23.52 1.66
C LEU A 101 19.72 -23.26 1.08
N THR A 102 20.15 -22.01 1.01
CA THR A 102 21.48 -21.61 0.52
C THR A 102 22.54 -21.54 1.62
N LEU A 103 22.20 -21.92 2.86
CA LEU A 103 23.05 -21.81 4.04
C LEU A 103 23.55 -20.37 4.31
N THR A 104 22.81 -19.38 3.82
CA THR A 104 23.10 -17.96 4.02
C THR A 104 22.68 -17.55 5.43
N SER A 105 23.47 -16.69 6.07
CA SER A 105 23.11 -16.20 7.41
C SER A 105 21.85 -15.31 7.37
N PRO A 106 20.87 -15.52 8.28
CA PRO A 106 19.62 -14.75 8.30
C PRO A 106 19.84 -13.26 8.58
N ARG A 107 20.94 -12.91 9.27
CA ARG A 107 21.31 -11.52 9.52
C ARG A 107 21.69 -10.80 8.23
N SER A 108 22.49 -11.43 7.38
CA SER A 108 22.89 -10.84 6.09
C SER A 108 21.67 -10.57 5.21
N MET A 109 20.70 -11.48 5.23
CA MET A 109 19.48 -11.37 4.45
C MET A 109 18.55 -10.24 4.93
N PHE A 110 18.45 -10.05 6.25
CA PHE A 110 17.73 -8.91 6.79
C PHE A 110 18.37 -7.57 6.35
N PHE A 111 19.70 -7.46 6.38
CA PHE A 111 20.39 -6.25 5.95
C PHE A 111 20.22 -5.99 4.45
N SER A 112 20.27 -7.01 3.59
CA SER A 112 20.00 -6.83 2.17
C SER A 112 18.58 -6.33 1.89
N GLN A 113 17.59 -6.82 2.64
CA GLN A 113 16.20 -6.35 2.54
C GLN A 113 16.04 -4.90 2.97
N VAL A 114 16.70 -4.48 4.06
CA VAL A 114 16.70 -3.08 4.50
C VAL A 114 17.31 -2.17 3.44
N ILE A 115 18.44 -2.56 2.86
CA ILE A 115 19.11 -1.78 1.80
C ILE A 115 18.25 -1.74 0.53
N GLY A 116 17.69 -2.89 0.12
CA GLY A 116 16.81 -2.99 -1.05
C GLY A 116 15.55 -2.13 -0.88
N THR A 117 14.94 -2.15 0.31
CA THR A 117 13.78 -1.31 0.63
C THR A 117 14.15 0.18 0.56
N ALA A 118 15.29 0.57 1.14
CA ALA A 118 15.75 1.95 1.12
C ALA A 118 16.01 2.46 -0.31
N MET A 119 16.63 1.64 -1.16
CA MET A 119 16.80 1.95 -2.59
C MET A 119 15.45 2.03 -3.31
N GLY A 120 14.53 1.11 -3.00
CA GLY A 120 13.17 1.10 -3.54
C GLY A 120 12.41 2.39 -3.24
N CYS A 121 12.51 2.92 -2.03
CA CYS A 121 11.89 4.20 -1.66
C CYS A 121 12.32 5.38 -2.54
N VAL A 122 13.51 5.33 -3.16
CA VAL A 122 14.01 6.37 -4.07
C VAL A 122 13.73 6.03 -5.54
N ILE A 123 13.95 4.77 -5.93
CA ILE A 123 13.80 4.33 -7.33
C ILE A 123 12.31 4.30 -7.74
N THR A 124 11.41 3.83 -6.87
CA THR A 124 9.98 3.73 -7.16
C THR A 124 9.34 5.07 -7.57
N PRO A 125 9.49 6.19 -6.82
CA PRO A 125 8.91 7.47 -7.25
C PRO A 125 9.57 8.02 -8.52
N LEU A 126 10.87 7.79 -8.73
CA LEU A 126 11.56 8.21 -9.96
C LEU A 126 11.02 7.49 -11.20
N VAL A 127 10.84 6.17 -11.11
CA VAL A 127 10.25 5.37 -12.20
C VAL A 127 8.81 5.80 -12.44
N PHE A 128 8.01 5.99 -11.39
CA PHE A 128 6.65 6.50 -11.50
C PHE A 128 6.59 7.85 -12.25
N TRP A 129 7.49 8.78 -11.92
CA TRP A 129 7.58 10.09 -12.59
C TRP A 129 7.87 9.98 -14.09
N ILE A 130 8.80 9.09 -14.48
CA ILE A 130 9.14 8.84 -15.89
C ILE A 130 7.92 8.31 -16.64
N PHE A 131 7.25 7.29 -16.08
CA PHE A 131 6.05 6.72 -16.69
C PHE A 131 4.92 7.75 -16.79
N HIS A 132 4.72 8.58 -15.76
CA HIS A 132 3.73 9.64 -15.75
C HIS A 132 3.99 10.73 -16.80
N SER A 133 5.26 11.04 -17.06
CA SER A 133 5.64 12.02 -18.08
C SER A 133 5.53 11.47 -19.51
N ALA A 134 5.76 10.17 -19.70
CA ALA A 134 5.79 9.53 -21.01
C ALA A 134 4.41 9.03 -21.49
N TYR A 135 3.51 8.66 -20.56
CA TYR A 135 2.20 8.11 -20.88
C TYR A 135 1.11 8.77 -20.04
N LYS A 136 -0.08 8.95 -20.64
CA LYS A 136 -1.29 9.30 -19.88
C LYS A 136 -1.77 8.05 -19.13
N LEU A 137 -1.35 7.90 -17.87
CA LEU A 137 -1.85 6.79 -17.03
C LEU A 137 -3.34 6.96 -16.73
N GLY A 138 -4.10 5.88 -16.91
CA GLY A 138 -5.51 5.84 -16.53
C GLY A 138 -6.50 6.30 -17.61
N ASP A 139 -6.02 6.61 -18.82
CA ASP A 139 -6.89 6.84 -19.98
C ASP A 139 -7.54 5.51 -20.41
N PRO A 140 -8.88 5.39 -20.40
CA PRO A 140 -9.57 4.16 -20.81
C PRO A 140 -9.32 3.78 -22.28
N GLU A 141 -8.93 4.75 -23.13
CA GLU A 141 -8.58 4.50 -24.54
C GLU A 141 -7.05 4.54 -24.81
N GLY A 142 -6.25 4.79 -23.78
CA GLY A 142 -4.79 4.82 -23.88
C GLY A 142 -4.14 3.43 -23.89
N SER A 143 -2.83 3.38 -24.16
CA SER A 143 -2.07 2.11 -24.15
C SER A 143 -1.93 1.45 -22.76
N TYR A 144 -2.22 2.19 -21.68
CA TYR A 144 -2.12 1.71 -20.29
C TYR A 144 -3.38 2.07 -19.49
N PRO A 145 -4.51 1.38 -19.74
CA PRO A 145 -5.70 1.53 -18.91
C PRO A 145 -5.40 1.03 -17.49
N ALA A 146 -5.92 1.70 -16.47
CA ALA A 146 -5.70 1.37 -15.06
C ALA A 146 -6.96 0.72 -14.42
N PRO A 147 -7.36 -0.51 -14.85
CA PRO A 147 -8.63 -1.10 -14.43
C PRO A 147 -8.69 -1.38 -12.93
N TYR A 148 -7.55 -1.71 -12.32
CA TYR A 148 -7.48 -1.94 -10.87
C TYR A 148 -7.74 -0.66 -10.07
N ALA A 149 -7.34 0.52 -10.57
CA ALA A 149 -7.62 1.78 -9.90
C ALA A 149 -9.14 2.02 -9.81
N LEU A 150 -9.88 1.76 -10.90
CA LEU A 150 -11.34 1.83 -10.91
C LEU A 150 -11.95 0.83 -9.92
N MET A 151 -11.45 -0.41 -9.89
CA MET A 151 -11.95 -1.45 -8.98
C MET A 151 -11.77 -1.07 -7.50
N TYR A 152 -10.65 -0.46 -7.13
CA TYR A 152 -10.40 0.01 -5.76
C TYR A 152 -11.22 1.26 -5.40
N LEU A 153 -11.50 2.13 -6.37
CA LEU A 153 -12.37 3.30 -6.18
C LEU A 153 -13.82 2.89 -5.94
N VAL A 154 -14.33 1.93 -6.72
CA VAL A 154 -15.66 1.32 -6.50
C VAL A 154 -15.72 0.67 -5.11
N LEU A 155 -14.65 -0.01 -4.69
CA LEU A 155 -14.57 -0.61 -3.35
C LEU A 155 -14.65 0.42 -2.23
N CYS A 156 -14.21 1.65 -2.47
CA CYS A 156 -14.36 2.75 -1.51
C CYS A 156 -15.79 3.29 -1.41
N GLY A 157 -16.73 2.79 -2.21
CA GLY A 157 -18.11 3.27 -2.28
C GLY A 157 -18.32 4.44 -3.24
N CYS A 158 -17.43 4.62 -4.23
CA CYS A 158 -17.63 5.61 -5.30
C CYS A 158 -18.43 4.97 -6.45
N ASP A 159 -19.59 5.54 -6.79
CA ASP A 159 -20.41 5.09 -7.93
C ASP A 159 -19.72 5.41 -9.27
N CYS A 160 -20.06 4.63 -10.31
CA CYS A 160 -19.47 4.74 -11.66
C CYS A 160 -19.64 6.14 -12.28
N ASP A 161 -20.73 6.85 -11.95
CA ASP A 161 -21.01 8.22 -12.42
C ASP A 161 -20.05 9.27 -11.81
N GLN A 162 -19.62 9.08 -10.56
CA GLN A 162 -18.66 9.98 -9.88
C GLN A 162 -17.21 9.73 -10.33
N LEU A 163 -16.95 8.63 -11.03
CA LEU A 163 -15.61 8.18 -11.43
C LEU A 163 -15.06 9.00 -12.60
N THR A 164 -15.92 9.39 -13.53
CA THR A 164 -15.56 10.19 -14.71
C THR A 164 -15.19 11.63 -14.32
N ASP A 165 -15.92 12.21 -13.37
CA ASP A 165 -15.65 13.56 -12.87
C ASP A 165 -14.47 13.58 -11.88
N SER A 166 -14.41 12.62 -10.93
CA SER A 166 -13.37 12.64 -9.91
C SER A 166 -11.99 12.15 -10.40
N ALA A 167 -11.91 11.23 -11.38
CA ALA A 167 -10.62 10.85 -11.96
C ALA A 167 -10.00 11.98 -12.80
N ALA A 168 -10.82 12.78 -13.50
CA ALA A 168 -10.36 13.91 -14.29
C ALA A 168 -9.91 15.10 -13.42
N GLU A 169 -10.53 15.29 -12.24
CA GLU A 169 -10.22 16.38 -11.32
C GLU A 169 -9.08 16.03 -10.36
N LYS A 170 -9.05 14.81 -9.82
CA LYS A 170 -8.08 14.43 -8.77
C LYS A 170 -6.70 14.03 -9.28
N ILE A 171 -6.57 13.65 -10.55
CA ILE A 171 -5.27 13.53 -11.23
C ILE A 171 -4.73 14.93 -11.58
N ARG A 172 -5.61 15.90 -11.83
CA ARG A 172 -5.23 17.30 -12.10
C ARG A 172 -4.77 18.03 -10.82
N ASP A 173 -5.36 17.71 -9.67
CA ASP A 173 -5.06 18.36 -8.38
C ASP A 173 -3.92 17.69 -7.57
N GLN A 174 -3.34 16.60 -8.07
CA GLN A 174 -2.10 16.00 -7.51
C GLN A 174 -0.83 16.52 -8.22
N VAL A 175 -0.96 17.56 -9.05
CA VAL A 175 0.13 18.34 -9.66
C VAL A 175 0.02 19.80 -9.23
#